data_AF-A0A2M7H2L5-F1
#
_entry.id   AF-A0A2M7H2L5-F1
#
_cell.length_a   1.000
_cell.length_b   1.000
_cell.length_c   1.000
_cell.angle_alpha   90.00
_cell.angle_beta   90.00
_cell.angle_gamma   90.00
#
_symmetry.space_group_name_H-M   'P 1'
#
loop_
_entity.id
_entity.type
_entity.pdbx_description
1 polymer ?
#
loop_
_entity_poly.entity_id
_entity_poly.type
_entity_poly.pdbx_seq_one_letter_code
_entity_poly.pdbx_strand_id
1 'polypeptide(L)'
;MIMDTFLEIAVRIIHEQELIIGPLAWEEAEKVSGLSVSNKDHAVTFEVEASVAIDGLISQYERLFGRASVEVCKEAVKDIIVKMAVDQVPSLLK
;
A
#
# COMPACT_ATOMS: atom_id res chain seq x y z
N MET A 1 -19.28 8.32 -4.54
CA MET A 1 -18.85 7.46 -3.42
C MET A 1 -17.52 8.00 -2.96
N ILE A 2 -17.39 8.33 -1.68
CA ILE A 2 -16.11 8.78 -1.10
C ILE A 2 -15.26 7.51 -0.99
N MET A 3 -14.16 7.44 -1.73
CA MET A 3 -13.17 6.37 -1.56
C MET A 3 -12.61 6.48 -0.15
N ASP A 4 -12.47 5.36 0.56
CA ASP A 4 -11.77 5.33 1.84
C ASP A 4 -10.30 5.73 1.61
N THR A 5 -9.79 6.72 2.35
CA THR A 5 -8.42 7.22 2.23
C THR A 5 -7.39 6.10 2.31
N PHE A 6 -7.59 5.09 3.16
CA PHE A 6 -6.67 3.97 3.28
C PHE A 6 -6.72 3.04 2.07
N LEU A 7 -7.91 2.84 1.50
CA LEU A 7 -8.07 2.08 0.26
C LEU A 7 -7.32 2.75 -0.88
N GLU A 8 -7.45 4.07 -1.00
CA GLU A 8 -6.72 4.85 -2.00
C GLU A 8 -5.19 4.71 -1.83
N ILE A 9 -4.69 4.77 -0.59
CA ILE A 9 -3.27 4.54 -0.28
C ILE A 9 -2.80 3.17 -0.76
N ALA A 10 -3.53 2.10 -0.40
CA ALA A 10 -3.16 0.74 -0.76
C ALA A 10 -3.12 0.54 -2.27
N VAL A 11 -4.17 0.99 -2.99
CA VAL A 11 -4.23 0.86 -4.45
C VAL A 11 -3.12 1.66 -5.14
N ARG A 12 -2.86 2.90 -4.71
CA ARG A 12 -1.77 3.71 -5.27
C ARG A 12 -0.40 3.09 -5.04
N ILE A 13 -0.15 2.54 -3.85
CA ILE A 13 1.09 1.83 -3.55
C ILE A 13 1.27 0.64 -4.49
N ILE A 14 0.26 -0.22 -4.65
CA ILE A 14 0.37 -1.41 -5.50
C ILE A 14 0.60 -1.01 -6.96
N HIS A 15 -0.11 0.00 -7.47
CA HIS A 15 0.10 0.50 -8.83
C HIS A 15 1.49 1.12 -9.04
N GLU A 16 1.99 1.91 -8.10
CA GLU A 16 3.33 2.50 -8.27
C GLU A 16 4.40 1.42 -8.29
N GLN A 17 4.27 0.37 -7.47
CA GLN A 17 5.16 -0.78 -7.55
C GLN A 17 5.00 -1.54 -8.86
N GLU A 18 3.77 -1.73 -9.36
CA GLU A 18 3.50 -2.37 -10.65
C GLU A 18 4.21 -1.68 -11.81
N LEU A 19 4.31 -0.35 -11.81
CA LEU A 19 5.06 0.40 -12.83
C LEU A 19 6.57 0.08 -12.83
N ILE A 20 7.11 -0.42 -11.71
CA ILE A 20 8.53 -0.74 -11.54
C ILE A 20 8.80 -2.23 -11.78
N ILE A 21 7.96 -3.11 -11.19
CA ILE A 21 8.23 -4.56 -11.14
C ILE A 21 7.24 -5.39 -11.96
N GLY A 22 6.26 -4.74 -12.61
CA GLY A 22 5.22 -5.38 -13.39
C GLY A 22 4.12 -6.02 -12.54
N PRO A 23 3.31 -6.92 -13.13
CA PRO A 23 2.10 -7.48 -12.50
C PRO A 23 2.37 -8.26 -11.20
N LEU A 24 3.65 -8.64 -10.97
CA LEU A 24 4.12 -9.23 -9.72
C LEU A 24 3.75 -8.38 -8.50
N ALA A 25 3.61 -7.05 -8.63
CA ALA A 25 3.20 -6.19 -7.53
C ALA A 25 1.86 -6.61 -6.91
N TRP A 26 0.89 -7.01 -7.72
CA TRP A 26 -0.41 -7.49 -7.26
C TRP A 26 -0.31 -8.87 -6.61
N GLU A 27 0.47 -9.77 -7.20
CA GLU A 27 0.72 -11.11 -6.63
C GLU A 27 1.41 -11.05 -5.26
N GLU A 28 2.30 -10.07 -5.06
CA GLU A 28 2.95 -9.85 -3.77
C GLU A 28 2.00 -9.22 -2.75
N ALA A 29 1.11 -8.31 -3.18
CA ALA A 29 0.08 -7.73 -2.31
C ALA A 29 -0.88 -8.80 -1.78
N GLU A 30 -1.24 -9.81 -2.58
CA GLU A 30 -2.06 -10.95 -2.16
C GLU A 30 -1.43 -11.80 -1.04
N LYS A 31 -0.12 -11.71 -0.82
CA LYS A 31 0.59 -12.46 0.24
C LYS A 31 0.56 -11.74 1.59
N VAL A 32 0.05 -10.51 1.64
CA VAL A 32 0.03 -9.68 2.84
C VAL A 32 -1.12 -10.13 3.74
N SER A 33 -0.79 -10.72 4.90
CA SER A 33 -1.80 -11.06 5.91
C SER A 33 -2.59 -9.83 6.35
N GLY A 34 -3.92 -9.94 6.36
CA GLY A 34 -4.80 -8.84 6.73
C GLY A 34 -5.20 -7.93 5.55
N LEU A 35 -4.72 -8.23 4.34
CA LEU A 35 -5.10 -7.58 3.10
C LEU A 35 -5.76 -8.59 2.17
N SER A 36 -6.97 -8.31 1.71
CA SER A 36 -7.60 -9.06 0.62
C SER A 36 -7.46 -8.23 -0.65
N VAL A 37 -6.95 -8.83 -1.72
CA VAL A 37 -6.67 -8.16 -3.00
C VAL A 37 -7.37 -8.93 -4.11
N SER A 38 -8.12 -8.23 -4.96
CA SER A 38 -8.59 -8.73 -6.24
C SER A 38 -7.79 -8.05 -7.34
N ASN A 39 -6.80 -8.77 -7.90
CA ASN A 39 -6.03 -8.29 -9.04
C ASN A 39 -6.93 -7.95 -10.24
N LYS A 40 -7.96 -8.78 -10.49
CA LYS A 40 -8.91 -8.59 -11.60
C LYS A 40 -9.69 -7.28 -11.50
N ASP A 41 -10.14 -6.93 -10.29
CA ASP A 41 -11.01 -5.78 -10.07
C ASP A 41 -10.24 -4.56 -9.55
N HIS A 42 -8.90 -4.68 -9.40
CA HIS A 42 -8.04 -3.73 -8.71
C HIS A 42 -8.63 -3.27 -7.37
N ALA A 43 -9.23 -4.22 -6.65
CA ALA A 43 -9.92 -3.97 -5.41
C ALA A 43 -9.08 -4.47 -4.23
N VAL A 44 -9.10 -3.70 -3.14
CA VAL A 44 -8.41 -4.03 -1.91
C VAL A 44 -9.41 -3.91 -0.76
N THR A 45 -9.38 -4.84 0.19
CA THR A 45 -10.11 -4.70 1.45
C THR A 45 -9.20 -5.04 2.62
N PHE A 46 -9.47 -4.42 3.77
CA PHE A 46 -8.71 -4.65 4.98
C PHE A 46 -9.46 -5.62 5.90
N GLU A 47 -8.77 -6.68 6.32
CA GLU A 47 -9.29 -7.65 7.30
C GLU A 47 -8.79 -7.34 8.72
N VAL A 48 -7.89 -6.36 8.83
CA VAL A 48 -7.32 -5.81 10.08
C VAL A 48 -7.33 -4.28 10.01
N GLU A 49 -6.79 -3.62 11.04
CA GLU A 49 -6.57 -2.17 11.01
C GLU A 49 -5.80 -1.74 9.75
N ALA A 50 -6.35 -0.77 9.01
CA ALA A 50 -5.86 -0.44 7.68
C ALA A 50 -4.41 0.07 7.68
N SER A 51 -4.00 0.81 8.72
CA SER A 51 -2.62 1.25 8.88
C SER A 51 -1.65 0.08 9.06
N VAL A 52 -2.05 -0.96 9.79
CA VAL A 52 -1.26 -2.19 9.99
C VAL A 52 -1.15 -2.96 8.68
N ALA A 53 -2.24 -3.07 7.91
CA ALA A 53 -2.23 -3.73 6.62
C ALA A 53 -1.33 -3.00 5.60
N ILE A 54 -1.34 -1.67 5.58
CA ILE A 54 -0.45 -0.86 4.73
C ILE A 54 1.01 -1.02 5.13
N ASP A 55 1.32 -1.03 6.43
CA ASP A 55 2.69 -1.32 6.89
C ASP A 55 3.14 -2.73 6.47
N GLY A 56 2.24 -3.71 6.51
CA GLY A 56 2.46 -5.06 5.99
C GLY A 56 2.76 -5.08 4.48
N LEU A 57 1.98 -4.32 3.70
CA LEU A 57 2.14 -4.20 2.25
C LEU A 57 3.51 -3.58 1.88
N ILE A 58 3.88 -2.48 2.52
CA ILE A 58 5.17 -1.83 2.28
C ILE A 58 6.32 -2.75 2.69
N SER A 59 6.18 -3.47 3.81
CA SER A 59 7.17 -4.45 4.26
C SER A 59 7.35 -5.60 3.27
N GLN A 60 6.28 -6.03 2.59
CA GLN A 60 6.36 -7.07 1.57
C GLN A 60 7.22 -6.62 0.39
N TYR A 61 7.02 -5.40 -0.10
CA TYR A 61 7.85 -4.84 -1.17
C TYR A 61 9.28 -4.52 -0.72
N GLU A 62 9.48 -4.08 0.53
CA GLU A 62 10.82 -3.85 1.10
C GLU A 62 11.65 -5.14 1.11
N ARG A 63 11.05 -6.28 1.46
CA ARG A 63 11.75 -7.57 1.48
C ARG A 63 12.27 -8.01 0.10
N LEU A 64 11.59 -7.61 -0.98
CA LEU A 64 11.95 -8.00 -2.33
C LEU A 64 12.93 -7.04 -3.00
N PHE A 65 12.72 -5.73 -2.81
CA PHE A 65 13.42 -4.68 -3.56
C PHE A 65 14.23 -3.73 -2.68
N GLY A 66 14.31 -4.01 -1.38
CA GLY A 66 15.06 -3.24 -0.41
C GLY A 66 14.43 -1.89 -0.10
N ARG A 67 15.21 -1.00 0.53
CA ARG A 67 14.74 0.30 1.02
C ARG A 67 14.18 1.22 -0.08
N ALA A 68 14.57 1.02 -1.33
CA ALA A 68 14.10 1.83 -2.44
C ALA A 68 12.58 1.71 -2.67
N SER A 69 12.00 0.52 -2.47
CA SER A 69 10.55 0.35 -2.62
C SER A 69 9.76 1.10 -1.55
N VAL A 70 10.30 1.26 -0.34
CA VAL A 70 9.69 2.07 0.73
C VAL A 70 9.58 3.54 0.30
N GLU A 71 10.64 4.10 -0.27
CA GLU A 71 10.64 5.50 -0.73
C GLU A 71 9.68 5.71 -1.90
N VAL A 72 9.57 4.74 -2.80
CA VAL A 72 8.56 4.74 -3.87
C VAL A 72 7.15 4.75 -3.28
N CYS A 73 6.86 3.88 -2.30
CA CYS A 73 5.57 3.85 -1.62
C CYS A 73 5.25 5.19 -0.96
N LYS A 74 6.24 5.83 -0.31
CA LYS A 74 6.07 7.15 0.33
C LYS A 74 5.72 8.25 -0.67
N GLU A 75 6.43 8.31 -1.79
CA GLU A 75 6.20 9.36 -2.79
C GLU A 75 4.84 9.17 -3.48
N ALA A 76 4.41 7.93 -3.73
CA ALA A 76 3.14 7.59 -4.38
C ALA A 76 1.89 8.15 -3.66
N VAL A 77 1.97 8.31 -2.34
CA VAL A 77 0.82 8.70 -1.49
C VAL A 77 1.08 9.97 -0.67
N LYS A 78 2.15 10.70 -0.99
CA LYS A 78 2.60 11.89 -0.28
C LYS A 78 1.52 12.97 -0.17
N ASP A 79 0.75 13.17 -1.23
CA ASP A 79 -0.35 14.12 -1.31
C ASP A 79 -1.57 13.74 -0.45
N ILE A 80 -1.66 12.46 -0.06
CA ILE A 80 -2.68 11.93 0.84
C ILE A 80 -2.20 12.06 2.29
N ILE A 81 -1.00 11.56 2.60
CA ILE A 81 -0.50 11.51 3.99
C ILE A 81 -0.35 12.90 4.61
N VAL A 82 -0.02 13.94 3.84
CA VAL A 82 0.09 15.32 4.35
C VAL A 82 -1.25 15.90 4.83
N LYS A 83 -2.37 15.26 4.49
CA LYS A 83 -3.72 15.65 4.90
C LYS A 83 -4.26 14.79 6.04
N MET A 84 -3.55 13.74 6.44
CA MET A 84 -3.95 12.83 7.51
C MET A 84 -3.56 13.38 8.88
N ALA A 85 -4.29 12.98 9.92
CA ALA A 85 -3.80 13.19 11.29
C ALA A 85 -2.57 12.31 11.54
N VAL A 86 -1.59 12.82 12.28
CA VAL A 86 -0.28 12.17 12.48
C VAL A 86 -0.38 10.77 13.10
N ASP A 87 -1.38 10.56 13.95
CA ASP A 87 -1.71 9.29 14.59
C ASP A 87 -2.38 8.27 13.65
N GLN A 88 -2.89 8.72 12.50
CA GLN A 88 -3.49 7.88 11.46
C GLN A 88 -2.49 7.46 10.37
N VAL A 89 -1.36 8.16 10.24
CA VAL A 89 -0.35 7.83 9.20
C VAL A 89 0.28 6.47 9.51
N PRO A 90 0.29 5.52 8.54
CA PRO A 90 0.99 4.24 8.68
C PRO A 90 2.47 4.45 9.06
N SER A 91 3.03 3.58 9.89
CA SER A 91 4.33 3.83 10.52
C SER A 91 5.46 3.93 9.51
N LEU A 92 5.40 3.12 8.43
CA LEU A 92 6.39 3.11 7.37
C LEU A 92 6.25 4.27 6.38
N LEU A 93 5.18 5.06 6.47
CA LEU A 93 4.94 6.25 5.65
C LEU A 93 5.26 7.57 6.39
N LYS A 94 5.70 7.49 7.64
CA LYS A 94 6.17 8.64 8.43
C LYS A 94 7.54 9.15 7.97
#